data_AF-A0A7V9AE78-F1
#
_entry.id   AF-A0A7V9AE78-F1
#
_cell.length_a   1.000
_cell.length_b   1.000
_cell.length_c   1.000
_cell.angle_alpha   90.00
_cell.angle_beta   90.00
_cell.angle_gamma   90.00
#
_symmetry.space_group_name_H-M   'P 1'
#
loop_
_entity.id
_entity.type
_entity.pdbx_description
1 polymer ?
#
loop_
_entity_poly.entity_id
_entity_poly.type
_entity_poly.pdbx_seq_one_letter_code
_entity_poly.pdbx_strand_id
1 'polypeptide(L)'
;MEPALFVHILGAMVLVGSLVLAAAALATGAGGSEPALRLGFRAILIGAIPGWIAMRAAAEWVASEQGLSSGEVPGWVDIGYMIADPGALLLIGAAVASRVALGRAGSGRASRLAVVLVAVSLVAYLVVIWAMTAKPV
;
A
#
# COMPACT_ATOMS: atom_id res chain seq x y z
N MET A 1 2.24 -7.21 23.52
CA MET A 1 2.78 -6.80 22.21
C MET A 1 3.49 -5.48 22.43
N GLU A 2 4.72 -5.33 21.95
CA GLU A 2 5.36 -4.02 21.92
C GLU A 2 4.52 -3.06 21.06
N PRO A 3 4.32 -1.80 21.50
CA PRO A 3 3.40 -0.86 20.85
C PRO A 3 3.75 -0.62 19.39
N ALA A 4 5.04 -0.59 19.05
CA ALA A 4 5.53 -0.42 17.69
C ALA A 4 5.09 -1.58 16.78
N LEU A 5 5.25 -2.84 17.21
CA LEU A 5 4.83 -4.00 16.43
C LEU A 5 3.32 -4.00 16.15
N PHE A 6 2.51 -3.62 17.14
CA PHE A 6 1.06 -3.48 16.94
C PHE A 6 0.73 -2.43 15.88
N VAL A 7 1.35 -1.25 15.95
CA VAL A 7 1.15 -0.17 14.95
C VAL A 7 1.60 -0.62 13.57
N HIS A 8 2.71 -1.37 13.47
CA HIS A 8 3.20 -1.91 12.21
C HIS A 8 2.15 -2.82 11.55
N ILE A 9 1.65 -3.82 12.30
CA ILE A 9 0.66 -4.78 11.80
C ILE A 9 -0.66 -4.09 11.47
N LEU A 10 -1.15 -3.22 12.35
CA LEU A 10 -2.39 -2.48 12.11
C LEU A 10 -2.27 -1.59 10.86
N GLY A 11 -1.15 -0.88 10.71
CA GLY A 11 -0.86 -0.08 9.52
C GLY A 11 -0.85 -0.92 8.25
N ALA A 12 -0.23 -2.09 8.28
CA ALA A 12 -0.23 -3.03 7.16
C ALA A 12 -1.64 -3.55 6.82
N MET A 13 -2.46 -3.88 7.82
CA MET A 13 -3.85 -4.31 7.61
C MET A 13 -4.71 -3.20 7.01
N VAL A 14 -4.57 -1.96 7.50
CA VAL A 14 -5.26 -0.78 6.95
C VAL A 14 -4.82 -0.53 5.52
N LEU A 15 -3.52 -0.63 5.22
CA LEU A 15 -2.98 -0.48 3.88
C LEU A 15 -3.57 -1.52 2.91
N VAL A 16 -3.51 -2.81 3.25
CA VAL A 16 -4.04 -3.88 2.39
C VAL A 16 -5.55 -3.75 2.21
N GLY A 17 -6.32 -3.55 3.29
CA GLY A 17 -7.76 -3.36 3.21
C GLY A 17 -8.15 -2.15 2.35
N SER A 18 -7.41 -1.05 2.46
CA SER A 18 -7.62 0.15 1.65
C SER A 18 -7.27 -0.06 0.17
N LEU A 19 -6.22 -0.83 -0.13
CA LEU A 19 -5.86 -1.21 -1.49
C LEU A 19 -6.92 -2.11 -2.14
N VAL A 20 -7.49 -3.06 -1.40
CA VAL A 20 -8.61 -3.89 -1.88
C VAL A 20 -9.84 -3.03 -2.19
N LEU A 21 -10.21 -2.12 -1.27
CA LEU A 21 -11.31 -1.18 -1.48
C LEU A 21 -11.05 -0.28 -2.70
N ALA A 22 -9.83 0.27 -2.80
CA ALA A 22 -9.43 1.11 -3.92
C ALA A 22 -9.49 0.36 -5.25
N ALA A 23 -9.01 -0.89 -5.30
CA ALA A 23 -9.04 -1.71 -6.51
C ALA A 23 -10.48 -1.95 -6.99
N ALA A 24 -11.38 -2.37 -6.10
CA ALA A 24 -12.78 -2.62 -6.42
C ALA A 24 -13.51 -1.34 -6.85
N ALA A 25 -13.31 -0.23 -6.12
CA ALA A 25 -13.96 1.04 -6.40
C ALA A 25 -13.45 1.68 -7.70
N LEU A 26 -12.14 1.65 -7.97
CA LEU A 26 -11.57 2.18 -9.21
C LEU A 26 -11.94 1.33 -10.42
N ALA A 27 -11.98 -0.01 -10.29
CA ALA A 27 -12.44 -0.88 -11.38
C ALA A 27 -13.91 -0.60 -11.74
N THR A 28 -14.77 -0.42 -10.73
CA THR A 28 -16.17 0.00 -10.93
C THR A 28 -16.25 1.39 -11.55
N GLY A 29 -15.41 2.30 -11.07
CA GLY A 29 -15.33 3.68 -11.53
C GLY A 29 -14.86 3.83 -12.98
N ALA A 30 -13.95 2.96 -13.43
CA ALA A 30 -13.53 2.88 -14.83
C ALA A 30 -14.66 2.50 -15.79
N GLY A 31 -15.73 1.88 -15.28
CA GLY A 31 -16.98 1.62 -16.01
C GLY A 31 -17.92 2.82 -16.12
N GLY A 32 -17.53 4.00 -15.62
CA GLY A 32 -18.31 5.25 -15.73
C GLY A 32 -18.93 5.74 -14.41
N SER A 33 -18.65 5.10 -13.28
CA SER A 33 -19.17 5.52 -11.97
C SER A 33 -18.26 6.54 -11.29
N GLU A 34 -18.60 7.83 -11.40
CA GLU A 34 -17.88 8.90 -10.71
C GLU A 34 -17.84 8.72 -9.17
N PRO A 35 -18.94 8.35 -8.48
CA PRO A 35 -18.90 8.09 -7.04
C PRO A 35 -17.90 7.00 -6.66
N ALA A 36 -17.79 5.95 -7.47
CA ALA A 36 -16.85 4.86 -7.24
C ALA A 36 -15.39 5.31 -7.43
N LEU A 37 -15.09 6.17 -8.41
CA LEU A 37 -13.76 6.78 -8.55
C LEU A 37 -13.39 7.65 -7.35
N ARG A 38 -14.36 8.44 -6.84
CA ARG A 38 -14.13 9.27 -5.64
C ARG A 38 -13.84 8.40 -4.44
N LEU A 39 -14.57 7.29 -4.29
CA LEU A 39 -14.33 6.32 -3.23
C LEU A 39 -12.94 5.69 -3.35
N GLY A 40 -12.54 5.24 -4.55
CA GLY A 40 -11.22 4.66 -4.78
C GLY A 40 -10.08 5.65 -4.51
N PHE A 41 -10.21 6.89 -4.98
CA PHE A 41 -9.27 7.97 -4.68
C PHE A 41 -9.17 8.25 -3.17
N ARG A 42 -10.31 8.33 -2.47
CA ARG A 42 -10.34 8.53 -1.01
C ARG A 42 -9.71 7.37 -0.28
N ALA A 43 -10.01 6.12 -0.65
CA ALA A 43 -9.42 4.93 -0.05
C ALA A 43 -7.88 4.96 -0.13
N ILE A 44 -7.31 5.46 -1.23
CA ILE A 44 -5.86 5.67 -1.34
C ILE A 44 -5.40 6.76 -0.36
N LEU A 45 -6.02 7.95 -0.39
CA LEU A 45 -5.54 9.10 0.38
C LEU A 45 -5.71 8.99 1.90
N ILE A 46 -6.86 8.48 2.36
CA ILE A 46 -7.20 8.46 3.78
C ILE A 46 -6.99 7.09 4.42
N GLY A 47 -6.81 6.05 3.61
CA GLY A 47 -6.60 4.68 4.06
C GLY A 47 -5.19 4.18 3.74
N ALA A 48 -4.89 3.99 2.45
CA ALA A 48 -3.65 3.35 2.02
C ALA A 48 -2.40 4.15 2.40
N ILE A 49 -2.38 5.46 2.12
CA ILE A 49 -1.22 6.31 2.44
C ILE A 49 -0.98 6.39 3.96
N PRO A 50 -1.98 6.71 4.81
CA PRO A 50 -1.78 6.70 6.26
C PRO A 50 -1.40 5.31 6.81
N GLY A 51 -2.00 4.24 6.28
CA GLY A 51 -1.64 2.87 6.65
C GLY A 51 -0.19 2.54 6.32
N TRP A 52 0.29 2.93 5.13
CA TRP A 52 1.69 2.78 4.74
C TRP A 52 2.63 3.58 5.65
N ILE A 53 2.31 4.84 5.96
CA ILE A 53 3.11 5.67 6.87
C ILE A 53 3.21 5.03 8.26
N ALA A 54 2.08 4.60 8.82
CA ALA A 54 2.03 3.95 10.13
C ALA A 54 2.86 2.66 10.15
N MET A 55 2.68 1.82 9.13
CA MET A 55 3.46 0.59 8.96
C MET A 55 4.96 0.88 8.87
N ARG A 56 5.37 1.84 8.03
CA ARG A 56 6.77 2.13 7.75
C ARG A 56 7.49 2.80 8.91
N ALA A 57 6.85 3.75 9.59
CA ALA A 57 7.39 4.41 10.76
C ALA A 57 7.55 3.43 11.93
N ALA A 58 6.57 2.55 12.14
CA ALA A 58 6.64 1.53 13.16
C ALA A 58 7.70 0.45 12.86
N ALA A 59 7.93 0.11 11.58
CA ALA A 59 9.03 -0.77 11.19
C ALA A 59 10.38 -0.18 11.61
N GLU A 60 10.59 1.12 11.38
CA GLU A 60 11.82 1.82 11.75
C GLU A 60 12.01 1.88 13.27
N TRP A 61 10.93 2.11 14.01
CA TRP A 61 10.94 2.06 15.46
C TRP A 61 11.40 0.69 15.95
N VAL A 62 10.76 -0.40 15.49
CA VAL A 62 11.15 -1.77 15.85
C VAL A 62 12.61 -2.06 15.48
N ALA A 63 13.05 -1.63 14.29
CA ALA A 63 14.41 -1.83 13.85
C ALA A 63 15.44 -1.13 14.77
N SER A 64 15.12 0.08 15.24
CA SER A 64 15.97 0.83 16.17
C SER A 64 16.06 0.18 17.56
N GLU A 65 14.96 -0.36 18.08
CA GLU A 65 14.92 -1.04 19.39
C GLU A 65 15.67 -2.37 19.38
N GLN A 66 15.59 -3.10 18.27
CA GLN A 66 16.18 -4.43 18.12
C GLN A 66 17.60 -4.41 17.53
N GLY A 67 18.16 -3.22 17.25
CA GLY A 67 19.48 -3.08 16.64
C GLY A 67 19.57 -3.64 15.21
N LEU A 68 18.43 -3.83 14.54
CA LEU A 68 18.32 -4.42 13.20
C LEU A 68 18.76 -3.46 12.08
N SER A 69 19.18 -2.24 12.42
CA SER A 69 19.75 -1.25 11.51
C SER A 69 21.28 -1.32 11.41
N SER A 70 21.91 -2.21 12.19
CA SER A 70 23.37 -2.39 12.23
C SER A 70 23.75 -3.87 12.28
N GLY A 71 24.66 -4.31 11.39
CA GLY A 71 25.08 -5.71 11.30
C GLY A 71 24.40 -6.48 10.17
N GLU A 72 24.32 -7.81 10.29
CA GLU A 72 23.68 -8.68 9.30
C GLU A 72 22.16 -8.59 9.44
N VAL A 73 21.53 -7.82 8.55
CA VAL A 73 20.08 -7.64 8.54
C VAL A 73 19.41 -8.92 8.03
N PRO A 74 18.41 -9.48 8.74
CA PRO A 74 17.72 -10.66 8.28
C PRO A 74 17.01 -10.40 6.93
N GLY A 75 17.15 -11.30 5.96
CA GLY A 75 16.63 -11.07 4.59
C GLY A 75 15.13 -10.76 4.48
N TRP A 76 14.30 -11.23 5.42
CA TRP A 76 12.87 -10.89 5.46
C TRP A 76 12.61 -9.42 5.85
N VAL A 77 13.49 -8.82 6.65
CA VAL A 77 13.47 -7.37 6.94
C VAL A 77 13.81 -6.63 5.66
N ASP A 78 14.92 -6.97 5.01
CA ASP A 78 15.36 -6.34 3.77
C ASP A 78 14.31 -6.40 2.66
N ILE A 79 13.66 -7.54 2.47
CA ILE A 79 12.55 -7.69 1.52
C ILE A 79 11.41 -6.72 1.84
N GLY A 80 11.08 -6.57 3.12
CA GLY A 80 10.05 -5.61 3.57
C GLY A 80 10.39 -4.18 3.19
N TYR A 81 11.61 -3.73 3.46
CA TYR A 81 12.10 -2.39 3.09
C TYR A 81 12.13 -2.19 1.56
N MET A 82 12.68 -3.16 0.83
CA MET A 82 12.77 -3.12 -0.64
C MET A 82 11.42 -3.04 -1.34
N ILE A 83 10.33 -3.53 -0.72
CA ILE A 83 8.99 -3.46 -1.31
C ILE A 83 8.21 -2.26 -0.78
N ALA A 84 8.34 -1.91 0.50
CA ALA A 84 7.63 -0.78 1.08
C ALA A 84 7.99 0.55 0.42
N ASP A 85 9.28 0.81 0.19
CA ASP A 85 9.73 2.12 -0.31
C ASP A 85 9.29 2.38 -1.78
N PRO A 86 9.48 1.45 -2.74
CA PRO A 86 8.87 1.57 -4.07
C PRO A 86 7.34 1.53 -4.04
N GLY A 87 6.76 0.79 -3.10
CA GLY A 87 5.32 0.76 -2.87
C GLY A 87 4.74 2.14 -2.57
N ALA A 88 5.48 3.01 -1.87
CA ALA A 88 5.09 4.40 -1.63
C ALA A 88 4.93 5.19 -2.94
N LEU A 89 5.87 5.00 -3.88
CA LEU A 89 5.81 5.65 -5.19
C LEU A 89 4.61 5.17 -6.01
N LEU A 90 4.30 3.87 -5.94
CA LEU A 90 3.10 3.31 -6.59
C LEU A 90 1.82 3.89 -6.00
N LEU A 91 1.73 4.06 -4.68
CA LEU A 91 0.59 4.69 -4.01
C LEU A 91 0.42 6.16 -4.42
N ILE A 92 1.51 6.93 -4.49
CA ILE A 92 1.50 8.32 -4.96
C ILE A 92 1.04 8.38 -6.42
N GLY A 93 1.61 7.53 -7.29
CA GLY A 93 1.21 7.43 -8.69
C GLY A 93 -0.26 7.07 -8.85
N ALA A 94 -0.76 6.12 -8.06
CA ALA A 94 -2.16 5.72 -8.05
C ALA A 94 -3.07 6.87 -7.60
N ALA A 95 -2.69 7.63 -6.56
CA ALA A 95 -3.43 8.79 -6.09
C ALA A 95 -3.53 9.87 -7.18
N VAL A 96 -2.41 10.19 -7.83
CA VAL A 96 -2.36 11.16 -8.94
C VAL A 96 -3.20 10.67 -10.11
N ALA A 97 -3.04 9.42 -10.55
CA ALA A 97 -3.81 8.85 -11.65
C ALA A 97 -5.32 8.85 -11.36
N SER A 98 -5.72 8.51 -10.13
CA SER A 98 -7.12 8.53 -9.68
C SER A 98 -7.70 9.95 -9.67
N ARG A 99 -6.93 10.93 -9.19
CA ARG A 99 -7.32 12.36 -9.23
C ARG A 99 -7.52 12.84 -10.66
N VAL A 100 -6.63 12.47 -11.56
CA VAL A 100 -6.71 12.82 -12.98
C VAL A 100 -7.91 12.14 -13.64
N ALA A 101 -8.20 10.89 -13.29
CA ALA A 101 -9.37 10.16 -13.77
C ALA A 101 -10.69 10.84 -13.37
N LEU A 102 -10.78 11.37 -12.15
CA LEU A 102 -11.94 12.16 -11.70
C LEU A 102 -12.17 13.42 -12.55
N GLY A 103 -11.11 14.13 -12.92
CA GLY A 103 -11.21 15.30 -13.80
C GLY A 103 -11.59 14.97 -15.25
N ARG A 104 -11.61 13.68 -15.64
CA ARG A 104 -11.94 13.19 -16.98
C ARG A 104 -13.15 12.26 -17.01
N ALA A 105 -14.03 12.38 -16.01
CA ALA A 105 -15.24 11.57 -15.88
C ALA A 105 -14.98 10.05 -15.94
N GLY A 106 -13.81 9.60 -15.45
CA GLY A 106 -13.53 8.18 -15.28
C GLY A 106 -13.12 7.39 -16.51
N SER A 107 -13.19 7.98 -17.70
CA SER A 107 -12.88 7.31 -18.94
C SER A 107 -11.40 7.48 -19.34
N GLY A 108 -10.82 6.44 -19.92
CA GLY A 108 -9.51 6.51 -20.59
C GLY A 108 -8.30 6.07 -19.74
N ARG A 109 -7.11 6.46 -20.21
CA ARG A 109 -5.81 5.92 -19.77
C ARG A 109 -5.52 6.13 -18.28
N ALA A 110 -5.91 7.27 -17.72
CA ALA A 110 -5.67 7.59 -16.31
C ALA A 110 -6.41 6.64 -15.36
N SER A 111 -7.66 6.30 -15.69
CA SER A 111 -8.47 5.36 -14.92
C SER A 111 -7.85 3.95 -14.94
N ARG A 112 -7.45 3.47 -16.13
CA ARG A 112 -6.75 2.19 -16.27
C ARG A 112 -5.42 2.16 -15.51
N LEU A 113 -4.64 3.24 -15.61
CA LEU A 113 -3.36 3.37 -14.89
C LEU A 113 -3.57 3.29 -13.37
N ALA A 114 -4.57 4.01 -12.84
CA ALA A 114 -4.89 3.97 -11.41
C ALA A 114 -5.21 2.55 -10.93
N VAL A 115 -6.06 1.82 -11.67
CA VAL A 115 -6.39 0.41 -11.36
C VAL A 115 -5.14 -0.47 -11.38
N VAL A 116 -4.30 -0.34 -12.41
CA VAL A 116 -3.07 -1.15 -12.55
C VAL A 116 -2.10 -0.86 -11.41
N LEU A 117 -1.86 0.40 -11.06
CA LEU A 117 -0.93 0.77 -9.98
C LEU A 117 -1.40 0.24 -8.62
N VAL A 118 -2.71 0.32 -8.34
CA VAL A 118 -3.29 -0.24 -7.11
C VAL A 118 -3.19 -1.77 -7.10
N ALA A 119 -3.49 -2.43 -8.23
CA ALA A 119 -3.38 -3.88 -8.34
C ALA A 119 -1.95 -4.39 -8.16
N VAL A 120 -0.97 -3.74 -8.81
CA VAL A 120 0.46 -4.06 -8.66
C VAL A 120 0.90 -3.85 -7.21
N SER A 121 0.49 -2.75 -6.57
CA SER A 121 0.77 -2.51 -5.15
C SER A 121 0.20 -3.62 -4.27
N LEU A 122 -1.06 -3.99 -4.48
CA LEU A 122 -1.73 -5.04 -3.71
C LEU A 122 -1.01 -6.38 -3.85
N VAL A 123 -0.67 -6.80 -5.07
CA VAL A 123 0.07 -8.04 -5.32
C VAL A 123 1.44 -8.00 -4.65
N ALA A 124 2.17 -6.88 -4.76
CA ALA A 124 3.48 -6.74 -4.13
C ALA A 124 3.41 -6.91 -2.60
N TYR A 125 2.44 -6.27 -1.93
CA TYR A 125 2.28 -6.43 -0.48
C TYR A 125 1.81 -7.84 -0.07
N LEU A 126 0.97 -8.49 -0.87
CA LEU A 126 0.60 -9.89 -0.62
C LEU A 126 1.80 -10.84 -0.73
N VAL A 127 2.69 -10.60 -1.70
CA VAL A 127 3.94 -11.35 -1.84
C VAL A 127 4.87 -11.12 -0.64
N VAL A 128 4.97 -9.89 -0.11
CA VAL A 128 5.73 -9.60 1.11
C VAL A 128 5.17 -10.39 2.30
N ILE A 129 3.86 -10.32 2.52
CA ILE A 129 3.21 -11.03 3.63
C ILE A 129 3.46 -12.53 3.52
N TRP A 130 3.36 -13.09 2.31
CA TRP A 130 3.69 -14.48 2.07
C TRP A 130 5.17 -14.79 2.35
N ALA A 131 6.10 -13.99 1.84
CA ALA A 131 7.54 -14.18 2.06
C ALA A 131 7.93 -14.12 3.55
N MET A 132 7.28 -13.25 4.33
CA MET A 132 7.51 -13.12 5.76
C MET A 132 6.88 -14.28 6.57
N THR A 133 5.78 -14.87 6.10
CA THR A 133 5.13 -16.03 6.75
C THR A 133 5.77 -17.36 6.36
N ALA A 134 6.38 -17.46 5.17
CA ALA A 134 7.07 -18.65 4.68
C ALA A 134 8.54 -18.76 5.14
N LYS A 135 8.91 -18.08 6.24
CA LYS A 135 10.25 -18.17 6.85
C LYS A 135 10.67 -19.65 6.99
N PRO A 136 11.83 -20.08 6.46
CA PRO A 136 12.42 -21.34 6.89
C PRO A 136 12.72 -21.23 8.39
N VAL A 137 12.25 -22.23 9.14
CA VAL A 137 12.55 -22.42 10.57
C VAL A 137 14.03 -22.69 10.81
#